data_AF-A0A6G8AW27-F1
#
_entry.id   AF-A0A6G8AW27-F1
#
_cell.length_a   1.000
_cell.length_b   1.000
_cell.length_c   1.000
_cell.angle_alpha   90.00
_cell.angle_beta   90.00
_cell.angle_gamma   90.00
#
_symmetry.space_group_name_H-M   'P 1'
#
loop_
_entity.id
_entity.type
_entity.pdbx_description
1 polymer ?
#
loop_
_entity_poly.entity_id
_entity_poly.type
_entity_poly.pdbx_seq_one_letter_code
_entity_poly.pdbx_strand_id
1 'polypeptide(L)'
;MVENVSLVKPSMAFEKEILDYKDEFTDYIHGSSSLVEFETISDWLEYLKLSENKETIPNKNFVPCKEYMLVNNDSKKVLGLLNLRLELNDYLTKIGGHIGYSVAPSER
;
A
#
# COMPACT_ATOMS: atom_id res chain seq x y z
N MET A 1 3.44 -25.14 9.20
CA MET A 1 4.64 -24.58 8.55
C MET A 1 4.59 -23.08 8.79
N VAL A 2 5.68 -22.45 9.21
CA VAL A 2 5.71 -20.97 9.31
C VAL A 2 5.79 -20.48 7.87
N GLU A 3 4.84 -19.66 7.44
CA GLU A 3 4.90 -19.06 6.11
C GLU A 3 6.14 -18.18 6.01
N ASN A 4 6.94 -18.37 4.95
CA ASN A 4 8.13 -17.58 4.69
C ASN A 4 7.71 -16.24 4.07
N VAL A 5 7.30 -15.30 4.93
CA VAL A 5 6.76 -13.99 4.51
C VAL A 5 7.61 -12.84 5.03
N SER A 6 7.67 -11.75 4.25
CA SER A 6 8.37 -10.52 4.62
C SER A 6 7.52 -9.30 4.35
N LEU A 7 7.68 -8.26 5.17
CA LEU A 7 7.17 -6.93 4.90
C LEU A 7 8.25 -6.11 4.18
N VAL A 8 7.99 -5.72 2.93
CA VAL A 8 8.97 -5.04 2.08
C VAL A 8 8.42 -3.74 1.49
N LYS A 9 9.29 -2.84 1.04
CA LYS A 9 8.88 -1.63 0.33
C LYS A 9 8.44 -1.97 -1.10
N PRO A 10 7.36 -1.35 -1.62
CA PRO A 10 7.01 -1.43 -3.04
C PRO A 10 8.17 -0.98 -3.94
N SER A 11 8.37 -1.68 -5.05
CA SER A 11 9.36 -1.32 -6.05
C SER A 11 9.00 -1.94 -7.40
N MET A 12 9.63 -1.45 -8.48
CA MET A 12 9.45 -2.01 -9.83
C MET A 12 9.86 -3.49 -9.93
N ALA A 13 10.63 -4.02 -8.98
CA ALA A 13 10.91 -5.45 -8.92
C ALA A 13 9.65 -6.31 -8.71
N PHE A 14 8.55 -5.72 -8.23
CA PHE A 14 7.27 -6.38 -7.97
C PHE A 14 6.14 -5.90 -8.90
N GLU A 15 6.46 -5.22 -10.01
CA GLU A 15 5.44 -4.62 -10.87
C GLU A 15 4.32 -5.59 -11.26
N LYS A 16 4.69 -6.78 -11.76
CA LYS A 16 3.74 -7.81 -12.13
C LYS A 16 2.91 -8.26 -10.93
N GLU A 17 3.54 -8.52 -9.79
CA GLU A 17 2.86 -9.03 -8.61
C GLU A 17 1.94 -7.98 -7.95
N ILE A 18 2.25 -6.70 -8.07
CA ILE A 18 1.38 -5.59 -7.64
C ILE A 18 0.17 -5.48 -8.57
N LEU A 19 0.36 -5.64 -9.89
CA LEU A 19 -0.75 -5.67 -10.85
C LEU A 19 -1.65 -6.89 -10.62
N ASP A 20 -1.07 -8.08 -10.45
CA ASP A 20 -1.82 -9.29 -10.12
C ASP A 20 -2.63 -9.10 -8.83
N TYR A 21 -2.04 -8.47 -7.80
CA TYR A 21 -2.74 -8.13 -6.55
C TYR A 21 -3.86 -7.10 -6.77
N LYS A 22 -3.63 -6.07 -7.59
CA LYS A 22 -4.63 -5.05 -7.94
C LYS A 22 -5.85 -5.69 -8.61
N ASP A 23 -5.61 -6.64 -9.51
CA ASP A 23 -6.65 -7.36 -10.27
C ASP A 23 -7.49 -8.31 -9.41
N GLU A 24 -7.07 -8.65 -8.19
CA GLU A 24 -7.91 -9.44 -7.28
C GLU A 24 -9.11 -8.65 -6.72
N PHE A 25 -9.09 -7.30 -6.81
CA PHE A 25 -10.13 -6.44 -6.25
C PHE A 25 -11.01 -5.82 -7.33
N THR A 26 -12.32 -5.68 -7.05
CA THR A 26 -13.29 -5.14 -8.02
C THR A 26 -13.39 -3.62 -7.97
N ASP A 27 -13.34 -3.02 -6.77
CA ASP A 27 -13.68 -1.60 -6.60
C ASP A 27 -12.63 -0.83 -5.79
N TYR A 28 -12.22 -1.36 -4.63
CA TYR A 28 -11.37 -0.64 -3.69
C TYR A 28 -10.41 -1.54 -2.93
N ILE A 29 -9.20 -1.03 -2.68
CA ILE A 29 -8.16 -1.70 -1.92
C ILE A 29 -7.82 -0.84 -0.71
N HIS A 30 -8.26 -1.26 0.49
CA HIS A 30 -7.96 -0.54 1.72
C HIS A 30 -6.45 -0.51 1.99
N GLY A 31 -5.97 0.64 2.45
CA GLY A 31 -4.56 0.82 2.82
C GLY A 31 -3.60 0.63 1.65
N SER A 32 -4.00 0.97 0.42
CA SER A 32 -3.17 0.83 -0.78
C SER A 32 -2.63 2.15 -1.33
N SER A 33 -2.83 3.25 -0.61
CA SER A 33 -2.55 4.60 -1.13
C SER A 33 -3.18 4.86 -2.51
N SER A 34 -4.45 4.49 -2.67
CA SER A 34 -5.21 4.65 -3.91
C SER A 34 -4.62 3.91 -5.12
N LEU A 35 -3.98 2.75 -4.93
CA LEU A 35 -3.37 1.95 -6.01
C LEU A 35 -4.28 1.75 -7.25
N VAL A 36 -5.59 1.61 -7.05
CA VAL A 36 -6.56 1.41 -8.15
C VAL A 36 -6.61 2.62 -9.10
N GLU A 37 -6.38 3.83 -8.59
CA GLU A 37 -6.49 5.10 -9.33
C GLU A 37 -5.30 5.38 -10.27
N PHE A 38 -4.18 4.66 -10.12
CA PHE A 38 -2.99 4.85 -10.94
C PHE A 38 -2.99 3.93 -12.18
N GLU A 39 -2.64 4.49 -13.34
CA GLU A 39 -2.52 3.74 -14.60
C GLU A 39 -1.27 2.85 -14.60
N THR A 40 -0.14 3.36 -14.12
CA THR A 40 1.12 2.62 -14.05
C THR A 40 1.61 2.43 -12.61
N ILE A 41 2.32 1.33 -12.35
CA ILE A 41 2.97 1.11 -11.05
C ILE A 41 4.07 2.14 -10.80
N SER A 42 4.75 2.63 -11.84
CA SER A 42 5.76 3.67 -11.71
C SER A 42 5.18 4.96 -11.13
N ASP A 43 4.02 5.42 -11.63
CA ASP A 43 3.37 6.63 -11.13
C ASP A 43 2.91 6.47 -9.68
N TRP A 44 2.39 5.28 -9.33
CA TRP A 44 2.05 4.95 -7.95
C TRP A 44 3.29 4.99 -7.04
N LEU A 45 4.42 4.42 -7.46
CA LEU A 45 5.67 4.45 -6.69
C LEU A 45 6.20 5.89 -6.50
N GLU A 46 6.09 6.75 -7.51
CA GLU A 46 6.43 8.17 -7.39
C GLU A 46 5.53 8.87 -6.36
N TYR A 47 4.22 8.62 -6.43
CA TYR A 47 3.26 9.12 -5.44
C TYR A 47 3.59 8.65 -4.01
N LEU A 48 3.96 7.38 -3.84
CA LEU A 48 4.37 6.85 -2.54
C LEU A 48 5.58 7.59 -1.98
N LYS A 49 6.58 7.87 -2.82
CA LYS A 49 7.79 8.62 -2.42
C LYS A 49 7.45 10.04 -1.98
N LEU A 50 6.57 10.72 -2.72
CA LEU A 50 6.11 12.08 -2.36
C LEU A 50 5.29 12.06 -1.06
N SER A 51 4.56 10.98 -0.79
CA SER A 51 3.70 10.82 0.39
C SER A 51 4.47 10.53 1.67
N GLU A 52 5.78 10.24 1.61
CA GLU A 52 6.59 10.01 2.82
C GLU A 52 6.90 11.30 3.61
N ASN A 53 6.75 12.48 2.99
CA ASN A 53 7.06 13.77 3.62
C ASN A 53 5.94 14.79 3.46
N LYS A 54 5.70 15.60 4.50
CA LYS A 54 4.62 16.61 4.54
C LYS A 54 4.81 17.74 3.53
N GLU A 55 6.06 18.05 3.21
CA GLU A 55 6.42 19.10 2.26
C GLU A 55 6.09 18.68 0.82
N THR A 56 6.32 17.40 0.49
CA THR A 56 6.18 16.85 -0.86
C THR A 56 4.84 16.19 -1.13
N ILE A 57 4.05 15.86 -0.09
CA ILE A 57 2.75 15.21 -0.29
C ILE A 57 1.85 16.07 -1.21
N PRO A 58 1.25 15.48 -2.27
CA PRO A 58 0.48 16.25 -3.25
C PRO A 58 -0.76 16.91 -2.67
N ASN A 59 -1.50 16.20 -1.81
CA ASN A 59 -2.69 16.72 -1.14
C ASN A 59 -2.35 17.19 0.28
N LYS A 60 -2.47 18.50 0.54
CA LYS A 60 -2.14 19.10 1.83
C LYS A 60 -3.09 18.71 2.97
N ASN A 61 -4.23 18.10 2.68
CA ASN A 61 -5.13 17.54 3.69
C ASN A 61 -4.73 16.12 4.12
N PHE A 62 -3.81 15.47 3.40
CA PHE A 62 -3.32 14.15 3.74
C PHE A 62 -2.15 14.21 4.71
N VAL A 63 -1.91 13.10 5.39
CA VAL A 63 -0.81 12.92 6.35
C VAL A 63 0.30 12.11 5.70
N PRO A 64 1.58 12.37 6.03
CA PRO A 64 2.68 11.52 5.58
C PRO A 64 2.47 10.05 5.93
N CYS A 65 2.77 9.16 5.00
CA CYS A 65 2.60 7.72 5.18
C CYS A 65 3.73 6.93 4.51
N LYS A 66 3.86 5.66 4.93
CA LYS A 66 4.76 4.68 4.34
C LYS A 66 3.95 3.47 3.91
N GLU A 67 4.06 3.12 2.65
CA GLU A 67 3.45 1.92 2.09
C GLU A 67 4.41 0.73 2.18
N TYR A 68 3.86 -0.45 2.44
CA TYR A 68 4.57 -1.72 2.50
C TYR A 68 3.73 -2.83 1.88
N MET A 69 4.40 -3.88 1.40
CA MET A 69 3.78 -5.09 0.87
C MET A 69 4.15 -6.28 1.74
N LEU A 70 3.17 -7.09 2.10
CA LEU A 70 3.40 -8.42 2.64
C LEU A 70 3.64 -9.36 1.46
N VAL A 71 4.80 -10.00 1.42
CA VAL A 71 5.22 -10.85 0.29
C VAL A 71 5.56 -12.24 0.78
N ASN A 72 5.08 -13.26 0.06
CA ASN A 72 5.57 -14.62 0.21
C ASN A 72 6.93 -14.75 -0.48
N ASN A 73 7.99 -15.04 0.28
CA ASN A 73 9.36 -15.05 -0.22
C ASN A 73 9.64 -16.20 -1.20
N ASP A 74 8.86 -17.29 -1.16
CA ASP A 74 9.07 -18.46 -2.01
C ASP A 74 8.43 -18.28 -3.40
N SER A 75 7.23 -17.69 -3.44
CA SER A 75 6.46 -17.46 -4.68
C SER A 75 6.55 -16.04 -5.22
N LYS A 76 7.10 -15.10 -4.43
CA LYS A 76 7.11 -13.65 -4.68
C LYS A 76 5.72 -12.99 -4.71
N LYS A 77 4.65 -13.75 -4.41
CA LYS A 77 3.27 -13.24 -4.40
C LYS A 77 3.09 -12.15 -3.34
N VAL A 78 2.42 -11.05 -3.71
CA VAL A 78 1.94 -10.04 -2.77
C VAL A 78 0.67 -10.58 -2.10
N LEU A 79 0.71 -10.74 -0.78
CA LEU A 79 -0.39 -11.25 0.04
C LEU A 79 -1.23 -10.12 0.63
N GLY A 80 -0.68 -8.91 0.73
CA GLY A 80 -1.36 -7.77 1.33
C GLY A 80 -0.57 -6.48 1.22
N LEU A 81 -1.26 -5.37 1.48
CA LEU A 81 -0.67 -4.04 1.58
C LEU A 81 -0.85 -3.46 2.98
N LEU A 82 0.10 -2.64 3.40
CA LEU A 82 0.08 -1.93 4.67
C LEU A 82 0.49 -0.47 4.45
N ASN A 83 -0.45 0.42 4.72
CA ASN A 83 -0.23 1.85 4.81
C ASN A 83 -0.05 2.26 6.28
N LEU A 84 1.17 2.70 6.61
CA LEU A 84 1.53 3.25 7.91
C LEU A 84 1.51 4.78 7.85
N ARG A 85 0.51 5.41 8.47
CA ARG A 85 0.41 6.87 8.59
C ARG A 85 1.29 7.34 9.76
N LEU A 86 2.16 8.31 9.48
CA LEU A 86 3.16 8.80 10.44
C LEU A 86 2.61 9.84 11.42
N GLU A 87 1.43 10.39 11.13
CA GLU A 87 0.66 11.27 12.01
C GLU A 87 -0.85 11.06 11.77
N LEU A 88 -1.69 11.64 12.62
CA LEU A 88 -3.14 11.66 12.46
C LEU A 88 -3.63 13.11 12.38
N ASN A 89 -4.55 13.37 11.46
CA ASN A 89 -5.34 14.60 11.44
C ASN A 89 -6.67 14.40 12.19
N ASP A 90 -7.50 15.45 12.29
CA ASP A 90 -8.78 15.41 13.02
C ASP A 90 -9.74 14.31 12.56
N TYR A 91 -9.68 13.92 11.28
CA TYR A 91 -10.43 12.79 10.76
C TYR A 91 -9.84 11.47 11.24
N LEU A 92 -8.53 11.28 11.05
CA LEU A 92 -7.83 10.02 11.34
C LEU A 92 -7.77 9.67 12.83
N THR A 93 -7.83 10.67 13.71
CA THR A 93 -7.95 10.48 15.17
C THR A 93 -9.29 9.90 15.59
N LYS A 94 -10.33 10.07 14.77
CA LYS A 94 -11.69 9.58 15.03
C LYS A 94 -12.00 8.33 14.21
N ILE A 95 -11.48 8.25 12.99
CA ILE A 95 -11.81 7.25 11.98
C ILE A 95 -10.55 6.85 11.21
N GLY A 96 -10.15 5.58 11.26
CA GLY A 96 -9.10 5.00 10.42
C GLY A 96 -7.72 4.85 11.06
N GLY A 97 -7.33 5.74 11.98
CA GLY A 97 -6.09 5.60 12.76
C GLY A 97 -4.80 5.53 11.92
N HIS A 98 -3.74 4.97 12.52
CA HIS A 98 -2.42 4.91 11.91
C HIS A 98 -2.26 3.83 10.84
N ILE A 99 -3.09 2.79 10.88
CA ILE A 99 -2.87 1.57 10.12
C ILE A 99 -4.05 1.36 9.16
N GLY A 100 -3.78 1.45 7.87
CA GLY A 100 -4.65 0.92 6.83
C GLY A 100 -4.01 -0.31 6.21
N TYR A 101 -4.77 -1.36 5.95
CA TYR A 101 -4.24 -2.56 5.30
C TYR A 101 -5.30 -3.25 4.45
N SER A 102 -4.84 -4.15 3.59
CA SER A 102 -5.67 -5.11 2.86
C SER A 102 -4.95 -6.44 2.74
N VAL A 103 -5.74 -7.50 2.60
CA VAL A 103 -5.28 -8.85 2.29
C VAL A 103 -5.89 -9.27 0.96
N ALA A 104 -5.07 -9.89 0.12
CA ALA A 104 -5.46 -10.48 -1.16
C ALA A 104 -6.74 -11.33 -0.95
N PRO A 105 -7.82 -11.11 -1.70
CA PRO A 105 -9.05 -11.90 -1.60
C PRO A 105 -8.85 -13.41 -1.66
N SER A 106 -7.87 -13.89 -2.44
CA SER A 106 -7.52 -15.31 -2.53
C SER A 106 -6.81 -15.88 -1.29
N GLU A 107 -6.36 -15.03 -0.35
CA GLU A 107 -5.59 -15.39 0.85
C GLU A 107 -6.36 -15.12 2.16
N ARG A 108 -7.71 -15.07 2.09
CA ARG A 108 -8.61 -14.83 3.24
C ARG A 108 -9.18 -16.09 3.86
#